data_AF-A0ABC8STF1-F1
#
_entry.id   AF-A0ABC8STF1-F1
#
_cell.length_a   1.000
_cell.length_b   1.000
_cell.length_c   1.000
_cell.angle_alpha   90.00
_cell.angle_beta   90.00
_cell.angle_gamma   90.00
#
_symmetry.space_group_name_H-M   'P 1'
#
loop_
_entity.id
_entity.type
_entity.pdbx_description
1 polymer ?
#
loop_
_entity_poly.entity_id
_entity_poly.type
_entity_poly.pdbx_seq_one_letter_code
_entity_poly.pdbx_strand_id
1 'polypeptide(L)'
;MPLNVSPLISATNVRAPMPLNVSPLISAIFCGLLLILMMYGVPNMKTDKVDVVQRRVNLMEKEGVNFVVYVNVGKDPFYSLDRLRQENDAIVLADLPVPGRELTGVHFDMEFLHANTKSLLDSNHQDGKYISAKGKKVVVIGGGDTGTDCIGTSIRHSCSSIVNLELLPEPPRTRAPGNPWPQWPRIFRIDYGHQEAAAKFGKDPKSYEVLTKRFVGDENGVVKGLEVVHVHWEKDARGKFQFKEVEGSEEMIEADLVLLAMGFLGPESVSILNYYHIMDDISGVNYFETRKATGWLEDLLSNFCTLKY
;
A
#
# COMPACT_ATOMS: atom_id res chain seq x y z
N MET A 1 -25.36 47.25 -13.17
CA MET A 1 -25.16 46.28 -14.27
C MET A 1 -23.88 45.50 -13.98
N PRO A 2 -23.96 44.25 -13.52
CA PRO A 2 -22.82 43.34 -13.53
C PRO A 2 -22.84 42.52 -14.82
N LEU A 3 -21.68 42.48 -15.51
CA LEU A 3 -21.45 41.67 -16.69
C LEU A 3 -21.15 40.23 -16.27
N ASN A 4 -21.98 39.34 -16.82
CA ASN A 4 -21.92 37.89 -16.72
C ASN A 4 -20.82 37.38 -17.67
N VAL A 5 -19.86 36.59 -17.19
CA VAL A 5 -18.92 35.87 -18.07
C VAL A 5 -18.74 34.45 -17.53
N SER A 6 -19.35 33.50 -18.24
CA SER A 6 -19.28 32.05 -18.01
C SER A 6 -17.89 31.50 -18.38
N PRO A 7 -17.37 30.46 -17.69
CA PRO A 7 -16.33 29.60 -18.25
C PRO A 7 -16.97 28.52 -19.13
N LEU A 8 -16.61 28.53 -20.41
CA LEU A 8 -16.82 27.42 -21.35
C LEU A 8 -16.14 26.14 -20.83
N ILE A 9 -16.94 25.16 -20.43
CA ILE A 9 -16.51 23.75 -20.43
C ILE A 9 -17.16 23.11 -21.65
N SER A 10 -16.31 22.67 -22.57
CA SER A 10 -16.68 21.91 -23.77
C SER A 10 -17.33 20.60 -23.34
N ALA A 11 -18.67 20.56 -23.34
CA ALA A 11 -19.43 19.34 -23.34
C ALA A 11 -19.41 18.74 -24.76
N THR A 12 -18.57 17.74 -25.01
CA THR A 12 -18.74 16.85 -26.15
C THR A 12 -19.94 15.95 -25.85
N ASN A 13 -21.09 16.43 -26.29
CA ASN A 13 -22.38 15.75 -26.23
C ASN A 13 -22.39 14.67 -27.33
N VAL A 14 -21.87 13.48 -27.04
CA VAL A 14 -22.08 12.32 -27.91
C VAL A 14 -23.42 11.68 -27.51
N ARG A 15 -24.52 12.25 -28.02
CA ARG A 15 -25.80 11.53 -28.09
C ARG A 15 -25.69 10.50 -29.20
N ALA A 16 -25.34 9.26 -28.85
CA ALA A 16 -25.74 8.11 -29.66
C ALA A 16 -27.17 7.72 -29.23
N PRO A 17 -28.12 7.55 -30.16
CA PRO A 17 -29.43 7.03 -29.81
C PRO A 17 -29.28 5.55 -29.43
N MET A 18 -29.29 5.25 -28.12
CA MET A 18 -29.43 3.86 -27.67
C MET A 18 -30.86 3.40 -27.92
N PRO A 19 -31.10 2.26 -28.56
CA PRO A 19 -32.37 1.58 -28.44
C PRO A 19 -32.54 1.15 -26.97
N LEU A 20 -33.63 1.60 -26.35
CA LEU A 20 -34.12 1.13 -25.06
C LEU A 20 -34.35 -0.40 -25.11
N ASN A 21 -33.32 -1.21 -24.82
CA ASN A 21 -33.42 -2.62 -24.37
C ASN A 21 -32.05 -3.31 -24.29
N VAL A 22 -31.06 -2.70 -23.64
CA VAL A 22 -29.83 -3.43 -23.25
C VAL A 22 -29.73 -3.36 -21.73
N SER A 23 -29.93 -4.52 -21.09
CA SER A 23 -29.74 -4.72 -19.65
C SER A 23 -28.35 -4.23 -19.23
N PRO A 24 -28.22 -3.40 -18.18
CA PRO A 24 -26.93 -2.99 -17.66
C PRO A 24 -26.39 -4.13 -16.79
N LEU A 25 -25.70 -5.08 -17.39
CA LEU A 25 -25.01 -6.14 -16.66
C LEU A 25 -23.52 -6.09 -16.96
N ILE A 26 -22.94 -4.89 -16.86
CA ILE A 26 -21.53 -4.77 -16.49
C ILE A 26 -21.48 -5.05 -14.98
N SER A 27 -21.52 -6.34 -14.60
CA SER A 27 -21.20 -6.76 -13.24
C SER A 27 -19.69 -6.66 -13.08
N ALA A 28 -19.20 -5.44 -12.85
CA ALA A 28 -17.84 -5.24 -12.39
C ALA A 28 -17.78 -5.74 -10.93
N ILE A 29 -17.40 -7.00 -10.73
CA ILE A 29 -16.93 -7.48 -9.44
C ILE A 29 -15.57 -6.81 -9.24
N PHE A 30 -15.59 -5.59 -8.72
CA PHE A 30 -14.38 -4.92 -8.29
C PHE A 30 -13.82 -5.72 -7.13
N CYS A 31 -12.68 -6.37 -7.36
CA CYS A 31 -11.87 -6.90 -6.29
C CYS A 31 -11.48 -5.71 -5.39
N GLY A 32 -12.07 -5.66 -4.20
CA GLY A 32 -12.07 -4.51 -3.28
C GLY A 32 -10.72 -4.19 -2.63
N LEU A 33 -9.60 -4.46 -3.28
CA LEU A 33 -8.28 -4.38 -2.67
C LEU A 33 -7.81 -2.94 -2.43
N LEU A 34 -8.07 -2.03 -3.36
CA LEU A 34 -7.79 -0.61 -3.16
C LEU A 34 -8.63 -0.06 -1.99
N LEU A 35 -9.87 -0.54 -1.86
CA LEU A 35 -10.73 -0.22 -0.72
C LEU A 35 -10.19 -0.85 0.57
N ILE A 36 -9.64 -2.06 0.54
CA ILE A 36 -9.04 -2.71 1.73
C ILE A 36 -7.80 -1.94 2.19
N LEU A 37 -6.91 -1.52 1.30
CA LEU A 37 -5.75 -0.71 1.69
C LEU A 37 -6.18 0.67 2.18
N MET A 38 -7.15 1.31 1.52
CA MET A 38 -7.69 2.60 1.96
C MET A 38 -8.49 2.49 3.26
N MET A 39 -9.11 1.35 3.54
CA MET A 39 -9.89 1.12 4.74
C MET A 39 -9.02 0.71 5.92
N TYR A 40 -8.08 -0.21 5.71
CA TYR A 40 -7.35 -0.90 6.79
C TYR A 40 -5.83 -0.69 6.77
N GLY A 41 -5.24 -0.35 5.63
CA GLY A 41 -3.79 -0.07 5.55
C GLY A 41 -3.46 1.36 5.92
N VAL A 42 -4.06 2.32 5.22
CA VAL A 42 -3.88 3.74 5.51
C VAL A 42 -4.63 4.08 6.79
N PRO A 43 -4.01 4.73 7.78
CA PRO A 43 -4.65 4.98 9.06
C PRO A 43 -5.60 6.20 9.02
N ASN A 44 -6.49 6.29 10.01
CA ASN A 44 -7.56 7.32 10.05
C ASN A 44 -7.03 8.76 10.05
N MET A 45 -5.85 9.03 10.63
CA MET A 45 -5.27 10.38 10.63
C MET A 45 -4.85 10.88 9.24
N LYS A 46 -4.61 9.97 8.29
CA LYS A 46 -4.22 10.31 6.91
C LYS A 46 -5.43 10.35 5.98
N THR A 47 -6.40 9.47 6.21
CA THR A 47 -7.61 9.41 5.39
C THR A 47 -8.78 8.91 6.22
N ASP A 48 -9.80 9.75 6.36
CA ASP A 48 -11.02 9.43 7.09
C ASP A 48 -11.83 8.33 6.39
N LYS A 49 -12.30 7.35 7.17
CA LYS A 49 -12.98 6.16 6.62
C LYS A 49 -14.44 6.40 6.29
N VAL A 50 -15.08 7.36 6.96
CA VAL A 50 -16.50 7.66 6.78
C VAL A 50 -16.67 8.74 5.71
N ASP A 51 -16.05 9.90 5.90
CA ASP A 51 -16.28 11.08 5.08
C ASP A 51 -15.58 11.00 3.71
N VAL A 52 -14.51 10.20 3.60
CA VAL A 52 -13.77 10.02 2.35
C VAL A 52 -14.03 8.64 1.74
N VAL A 53 -13.65 7.56 2.43
CA VAL A 53 -13.72 6.21 1.84
C VAL A 53 -15.17 5.76 1.66
N GLN A 54 -15.97 5.76 2.72
CA GLN A 54 -17.37 5.32 2.64
C GLN A 54 -18.18 6.22 1.70
N ARG A 55 -17.96 7.54 1.71
CA ARG A 55 -18.60 8.45 0.76
C ARG A 55 -18.30 8.08 -0.70
N ARG A 56 -17.07 7.65 -1.02
CA ARG A 56 -16.70 7.19 -2.37
C ARG A 56 -17.33 5.85 -2.72
N VAL A 57 -17.40 4.91 -1.76
CA VAL A 57 -18.11 3.63 -1.94
C VAL A 57 -19.59 3.88 -2.24
N ASN A 58 -20.26 4.69 -1.42
CA ASN A 58 -21.66 5.03 -1.59
C ASN A 58 -21.94 5.73 -2.94
N LEU A 59 -20.98 6.49 -3.46
CA LEU A 59 -21.10 7.09 -4.79
C LEU A 59 -21.06 6.01 -5.87
N MET A 60 -20.09 5.08 -5.81
CA MET A 60 -20.00 3.96 -6.75
C MET A 60 -21.25 3.07 -6.71
N GLU A 61 -21.80 2.81 -5.52
CA GLU A 61 -23.07 2.08 -5.37
C GLU A 61 -24.24 2.80 -6.07
N LYS A 62 -24.33 4.13 -5.92
CA LYS A 62 -25.35 4.94 -6.59
C LYS A 62 -25.21 4.97 -8.11
N GLU A 63 -23.99 4.83 -8.62
CA GLU A 63 -23.70 4.68 -10.05
C GLU A 63 -23.99 3.25 -10.56
N GLY A 64 -24.44 2.34 -9.69
CA GLY A 64 -24.87 0.99 -10.05
C GLY A 64 -23.80 -0.10 -9.86
N VAL A 65 -22.67 0.21 -9.22
CA VAL A 65 -21.66 -0.80 -8.87
C VAL A 65 -22.17 -1.68 -7.72
N ASN A 66 -22.20 -2.99 -7.94
CA ASN A 66 -22.59 -3.95 -6.91
C ASN A 66 -21.37 -4.50 -6.16
N PHE A 67 -21.27 -4.25 -4.86
CA PHE A 67 -20.18 -4.76 -4.03
C PHE A 67 -20.57 -6.08 -3.35
N VAL A 68 -19.86 -7.15 -3.71
CA VAL A 68 -19.94 -8.44 -3.02
C VAL A 68 -18.77 -8.55 -2.04
N VAL A 69 -19.07 -8.47 -0.75
CA VAL A 69 -18.08 -8.50 0.33
C VAL A 69 -17.96 -9.89 0.97
N TYR A 70 -16.88 -10.13 1.74
CA TYR A 70 -16.57 -11.40 2.42
C TYR A 70 -16.35 -12.61 1.50
N VAL A 71 -16.01 -12.36 0.23
CA VAL A 71 -15.75 -13.39 -0.77
C VAL A 71 -14.25 -13.42 -1.11
N ASN A 72 -13.69 -14.63 -1.20
CA ASN A 72 -12.35 -14.85 -1.72
C ASN A 72 -12.46 -15.53 -3.10
N VAL A 73 -12.23 -14.75 -4.16
CA VAL A 73 -12.36 -15.23 -5.55
C VAL A 73 -11.41 -16.39 -5.81
N GLY A 74 -11.93 -17.48 -6.39
CA GLY A 74 -11.16 -18.70 -6.68
C GLY A 74 -11.01 -19.66 -5.49
N LYS A 75 -11.31 -19.23 -4.26
CA LYS A 75 -11.40 -20.12 -3.08
C LYS A 75 -12.84 -20.38 -2.66
N ASP A 76 -13.72 -19.39 -2.82
CA ASP A 76 -15.14 -19.54 -2.56
C ASP A 76 -15.80 -20.35 -3.71
N PRO A 77 -16.49 -21.45 -3.40
CA PRO A 77 -17.11 -22.30 -4.43
C PRO A 77 -18.20 -21.57 -5.23
N PHE A 78 -18.83 -20.52 -4.68
CA PHE A 78 -19.81 -19.70 -5.39
C PHE A 78 -19.15 -18.64 -6.28
N TYR A 79 -17.87 -18.33 -6.08
CA TYR A 79 -17.14 -17.33 -6.86
C TYR A 79 -15.86 -17.92 -7.45
N SER A 80 -16.02 -19.07 -8.12
CA SER A 80 -14.97 -19.68 -8.92
C SER A 80 -14.69 -18.84 -10.17
N LEU A 81 -13.44 -18.85 -10.63
CA LEU A 81 -13.08 -18.07 -11.81
C LEU A 81 -13.80 -18.52 -13.08
N ASP A 82 -14.02 -19.82 -13.26
CA ASP A 82 -14.73 -20.35 -14.43
C ASP A 82 -16.17 -19.83 -14.47
N ARG A 83 -16.83 -19.78 -13.32
CA ARG A 83 -18.18 -19.23 -13.20
C ARG A 83 -18.17 -17.73 -13.51
N LEU A 84 -17.27 -16.97 -12.88
CA LEU A 84 -17.13 -15.54 -13.13
C LEU A 84 -16.89 -15.24 -14.61
N ARG A 85 -16.09 -16.07 -15.27
CA ARG A 85 -15.84 -15.95 -16.71
C ARG A 85 -17.10 -16.21 -17.54
N GLN A 86 -17.90 -17.21 -17.18
CA GLN A 86 -19.13 -17.54 -17.91
C GLN A 86 -20.21 -16.48 -17.74
N GLU A 87 -20.31 -15.90 -16.55
CA GLU A 87 -21.39 -14.97 -16.19
C GLU A 87 -21.10 -13.50 -16.52
N ASN A 88 -19.86 -13.14 -16.88
CA ASN A 88 -19.45 -11.76 -17.13
C ASN A 88 -18.79 -11.58 -18.51
N ASP A 89 -19.06 -10.44 -19.17
CA ASP A 89 -18.47 -10.08 -20.47
C ASP A 89 -16.97 -9.71 -20.37
N ALA A 90 -16.55 -9.23 -19.19
CA ALA A 90 -15.16 -8.88 -18.87
C ALA A 90 -14.87 -9.08 -17.39
N ILE A 91 -13.61 -9.36 -17.05
CA ILE A 91 -13.11 -9.47 -15.68
C ILE A 91 -11.88 -8.57 -15.53
N VAL A 92 -11.85 -7.81 -14.42
CA VAL A 92 -10.69 -7.04 -14.00
C VAL A 92 -10.14 -7.68 -12.74
N LEU A 93 -8.92 -8.21 -12.82
CA LEU A 93 -8.22 -8.76 -11.67
C LEU A 93 -7.37 -7.67 -11.02
N ALA A 94 -7.69 -7.36 -9.76
CA ALA A 94 -6.89 -6.47 -8.91
C ALA A 94 -6.55 -7.25 -7.63
N ASP A 95 -5.38 -7.91 -7.62
CA ASP A 95 -4.96 -8.80 -6.53
C ASP A 95 -3.61 -8.34 -5.93
N LEU A 96 -3.44 -8.57 -4.63
CA LEU A 96 -2.18 -8.43 -3.91
C LEU A 96 -2.19 -9.40 -2.71
N PRO A 97 -1.82 -10.67 -2.93
CA PRO A 97 -1.66 -11.66 -1.88
C PRO A 97 -0.24 -11.61 -1.27
N VAL A 98 -0.11 -11.94 0.02
CA VAL A 98 1.17 -11.97 0.75
C VAL A 98 1.21 -13.14 1.76
N PRO A 99 2.24 -14.02 1.76
CA PRO A 99 2.43 -15.11 2.72
C PRO A 99 3.63 -14.89 3.67
N GLY A 100 3.65 -15.57 4.83
CA GLY A 100 4.80 -15.66 5.77
C GLY A 100 4.61 -14.91 7.09
N ARG A 101 3.83 -15.46 8.05
CA ARG A 101 3.18 -14.75 9.16
C ARG A 101 3.43 -15.36 10.55
N GLU A 102 4.54 -16.07 10.76
CA GLU A 102 4.66 -17.02 11.88
C GLU A 102 5.66 -16.66 13.01
N LEU A 103 6.22 -15.45 13.07
CA LEU A 103 7.11 -15.04 14.18
C LEU A 103 6.45 -14.05 15.16
N THR A 104 6.62 -14.27 16.47
CA THR A 104 5.98 -13.45 17.53
C THR A 104 6.83 -12.19 17.83
N GLY A 105 6.22 -11.00 17.80
CA GLY A 105 6.88 -9.72 18.15
C GLY A 105 7.60 -9.00 17.00
N VAL A 106 7.73 -9.66 15.85
CA VAL A 106 8.10 -9.05 14.57
C VAL A 106 6.85 -9.05 13.71
N HIS A 107 6.30 -7.87 13.45
CA HIS A 107 5.06 -7.74 12.69
C HIS A 107 5.33 -7.09 11.35
N PHE A 108 4.69 -7.59 10.31
CA PHE A 108 4.60 -6.84 9.07
C PHE A 108 3.76 -5.58 9.30
N ASP A 109 4.12 -4.52 8.61
CA ASP A 109 3.42 -3.24 8.60
C ASP A 109 1.90 -3.37 8.47
N MET A 110 1.43 -4.22 7.56
CA MET A 110 0.01 -4.45 7.32
C MET A 110 -0.68 -5.21 8.45
N GLU A 111 0.01 -6.08 9.19
CA GLU A 111 -0.57 -6.76 10.35
C GLU A 111 -0.87 -5.75 11.46
N PHE A 112 0.09 -4.86 11.72
CA PHE A 112 -0.03 -3.80 12.71
C PHE A 112 -1.12 -2.79 12.34
N LEU A 113 -1.08 -2.23 11.12
CA LEU A 113 -2.00 -1.18 10.67
C LEU A 113 -3.43 -1.70 10.48
N HIS A 114 -3.60 -2.91 9.92
CA HIS A 114 -4.91 -3.52 9.73
C HIS A 114 -5.59 -3.81 11.06
N ALA A 115 -4.90 -4.52 11.98
CA ALA A 115 -5.46 -4.87 13.27
C ALA A 115 -5.81 -3.61 14.08
N ASN A 116 -4.94 -2.60 14.05
CA ASN A 116 -5.20 -1.31 14.67
C ASN A 116 -6.48 -0.64 14.13
N THR A 117 -6.57 -0.48 12.81
CA THR A 117 -7.69 0.24 12.19
C THR A 117 -9.00 -0.52 12.39
N LYS A 118 -8.98 -1.85 12.25
CA LYS A 118 -10.15 -2.68 12.49
C LYS A 118 -10.64 -2.59 13.94
N SER A 119 -9.76 -2.76 14.92
CA SER A 119 -10.11 -2.66 16.34
C SER A 119 -10.63 -1.26 16.71
N LEU A 120 -10.07 -0.20 16.12
CA LEU A 120 -10.54 1.17 16.27
C LEU A 120 -11.97 1.35 15.74
N LEU A 121 -12.26 0.86 14.53
CA LEU A 121 -13.58 1.00 13.90
C LEU A 121 -14.64 0.15 14.60
N ASP A 122 -14.30 -1.08 14.99
CA ASP A 122 -15.26 -2.03 15.54
C ASP A 122 -15.58 -1.75 17.02
N SER A 123 -14.59 -1.28 17.78
CA SER A 123 -14.68 -1.25 19.25
C SER A 123 -14.01 -0.05 19.90
N ASN A 124 -13.47 0.89 19.12
CA ASN A 124 -12.63 1.96 19.64
C ASN A 124 -11.49 1.42 20.54
N HIS A 125 -10.83 0.36 20.07
CA HIS A 125 -9.76 -0.38 20.77
C HIS A 125 -10.17 -1.12 22.07
N GLN A 126 -11.46 -1.15 22.42
CA GLN A 126 -11.92 -1.79 23.66
C GLN A 126 -11.83 -3.33 23.61
N ASP A 127 -11.81 -3.91 22.41
CA ASP A 127 -11.70 -5.37 22.25
C ASP A 127 -10.28 -5.91 22.47
N GLY A 128 -9.27 -5.03 22.54
CA GLY A 128 -7.86 -5.42 22.69
C GLY A 128 -7.29 -6.21 21.51
N LYS A 129 -8.00 -6.31 20.37
CA LYS A 129 -7.61 -7.13 19.21
C LYS A 129 -6.70 -6.36 18.25
N TYR A 130 -5.68 -5.72 18.81
CA TYR A 130 -4.67 -4.98 18.05
C TYR A 130 -3.30 -5.12 18.71
N ILE A 131 -2.24 -4.94 17.92
CA ILE A 131 -0.88 -4.92 18.43
C ILE A 131 -0.63 -3.55 19.07
N SER A 132 -0.52 -3.54 20.39
CA SER A 132 -0.27 -2.31 21.13
C SER A 132 1.21 -1.94 21.17
N ALA A 133 1.49 -0.69 20.84
CA ALA A 133 2.81 -0.05 20.97
C ALA A 133 2.94 0.76 22.28
N LYS A 134 1.93 0.72 23.16
CA LYS A 134 1.89 1.51 24.39
C LYS A 134 3.06 1.17 25.30
N GLY A 135 3.85 2.17 25.65
CA GLY A 135 5.02 2.03 26.53
C GLY A 135 6.17 1.20 25.97
N LYS A 136 6.15 0.86 24.67
CA LYS A 136 7.18 0.04 24.01
C LYS A 136 8.23 0.90 23.31
N LYS A 137 9.47 0.39 23.24
CA LYS A 137 10.51 0.87 22.33
C LYS A 137 10.27 0.28 20.95
N VAL A 138 9.88 1.11 19.99
CA VAL A 138 9.45 0.65 18.66
C VAL A 138 10.54 0.92 17.62
N VAL A 139 10.84 -0.08 16.80
CA VAL A 139 11.70 0.07 15.62
C VAL A 139 10.90 -0.23 14.36
N VAL A 140 10.92 0.69 13.40
CA VAL A 140 10.29 0.54 12.08
C VAL A 140 11.38 0.36 11.04
N ILE A 141 11.37 -0.73 10.28
CA ILE A 141 12.37 -1.00 9.23
C ILE A 141 11.72 -0.71 7.87
N GLY A 142 12.25 0.28 7.15
CA GLY A 142 11.76 0.77 5.86
C GLY A 142 11.21 2.20 5.96
N GLY A 143 11.62 3.06 5.02
CA GLY A 143 11.33 4.51 5.01
C GLY A 143 10.20 4.94 4.08
N GLY A 144 9.35 4.01 3.64
CA GLY A 144 8.20 4.31 2.77
C GLY A 144 7.01 4.93 3.52
N ASP A 145 5.93 5.18 2.78
CA ASP A 145 4.67 5.72 3.35
C ASP A 145 4.12 4.82 4.45
N THR A 146 4.17 3.49 4.28
CA THR A 146 3.71 2.55 5.31
C THR A 146 4.55 2.62 6.59
N GLY A 147 5.85 2.90 6.48
CA GLY A 147 6.74 3.11 7.62
C GLY A 147 6.32 4.38 8.39
N THR A 148 6.01 5.46 7.68
CA THR A 148 5.45 6.69 8.27
C THR A 148 4.14 6.41 9.01
N ASP A 149 3.27 5.59 8.42
CA ASP A 149 1.98 5.23 8.99
C ASP A 149 2.14 4.41 10.29
N CYS A 150 3.14 3.52 10.33
CA CYS A 150 3.55 2.76 11.51
C CYS A 150 4.07 3.69 12.64
N ILE A 151 4.89 4.68 12.29
CA ILE A 151 5.41 5.70 13.23
C ILE A 151 4.24 6.47 13.85
N GLY A 152 3.37 7.04 13.02
CA GLY A 152 2.23 7.86 13.50
C GLY A 152 1.24 7.06 14.37
N THR A 153 1.01 5.79 14.03
CA THR A 153 0.16 4.90 14.84
C THR A 153 0.81 4.56 16.18
N SER A 154 2.11 4.24 16.19
CA SER A 154 2.87 3.93 17.41
C SER A 154 2.91 5.11 18.39
N ILE A 155 3.04 6.34 17.86
CA ILE A 155 2.99 7.57 18.66
C ILE A 155 1.64 7.74 19.35
N ARG A 156 0.52 7.49 18.64
CA ARG A 156 -0.86 7.55 19.17
C ARG A 156 -1.12 6.50 20.24
N HIS A 157 -0.55 5.31 20.09
CA HIS A 157 -0.54 4.29 21.14
C HIS A 157 0.29 4.68 22.37
N SER A 158 1.01 5.80 22.32
CA SER A 158 1.92 6.24 23.38
C SER A 158 3.11 5.31 23.58
N CYS A 159 3.81 4.96 22.48
CA CYS A 159 5.13 4.33 22.58
C CYS A 159 6.13 5.18 23.38
N SER A 160 7.12 4.52 24.00
CA SER A 160 8.16 5.17 24.81
C SER A 160 9.26 5.77 23.94
N SER A 161 9.59 5.12 22.82
CA SER A 161 10.54 5.60 21.81
C SER A 161 10.17 5.05 20.43
N ILE A 162 10.68 5.70 19.39
CA ILE A 162 10.52 5.30 17.99
C ILE A 162 11.82 5.54 17.24
N VAL A 163 12.28 4.55 16.49
CA VAL A 163 13.40 4.65 15.53
C VAL A 163 12.94 4.09 14.20
N ASN A 164 13.30 4.73 13.11
CA ASN A 164 13.03 4.25 11.76
C ASN A 164 14.35 4.01 11.02
N LEU A 165 14.59 2.78 10.61
CA LEU A 165 15.79 2.38 9.91
C LEU A 165 15.53 2.28 8.42
N GLU A 166 16.35 2.97 7.63
CA GLU A 166 16.33 2.92 6.17
C GLU A 166 17.69 2.42 5.68
N LEU A 167 17.65 1.41 4.81
CA LEU A 167 18.85 0.84 4.23
C LEU A 167 19.46 1.79 3.18
N LEU A 168 18.62 2.51 2.45
CA LEU A 168 19.05 3.42 1.39
C LEU A 168 19.64 4.73 1.95
N PRO A 169 20.46 5.44 1.15
CA PRO A 169 20.93 6.77 1.51
C PRO A 169 19.80 7.78 1.65
N GLU A 170 20.05 8.86 2.41
CA GLU A 170 19.12 9.99 2.47
C GLU A 170 18.85 10.49 1.03
N PRO A 171 17.58 10.51 0.59
CA PRO A 171 17.26 11.00 -0.75
C PRO A 171 17.62 12.50 -0.90
N PRO A 172 17.91 12.98 -2.11
CA PRO A 172 18.24 14.38 -2.33
C PRO A 172 17.04 15.31 -2.04
N ARG A 173 17.31 16.58 -1.70
CA ARG A 173 16.25 17.58 -1.43
C ARG A 173 15.43 17.94 -2.67
N THR A 174 15.98 17.76 -3.86
CA THR A 174 15.35 18.03 -5.15
C THR A 174 15.54 16.85 -6.10
N ARG A 175 14.72 16.76 -7.16
CA ARG A 175 14.82 15.68 -8.15
C ARG A 175 16.22 15.69 -8.78
N ALA A 176 16.90 14.54 -8.73
CA ALA A 176 18.17 14.35 -9.41
C ALA A 176 17.98 14.25 -10.94
N PRO A 177 18.99 14.58 -11.76
CA PRO A 177 18.90 14.48 -13.23
C PRO A 177 18.46 13.10 -13.76
N GLY A 178 18.76 12.03 -13.02
CA GLY A 178 18.37 10.65 -13.35
C GLY A 178 16.96 10.22 -12.90
N ASN A 179 16.13 11.15 -12.38
CA ASN A 179 14.75 10.88 -11.97
C ASN A 179 13.79 11.96 -12.51
N PRO A 180 13.63 12.05 -13.86
CA PRO A 180 12.80 13.06 -14.49
C PRO A 180 11.31 12.78 -14.29
N TRP A 181 10.47 13.79 -14.49
CA TRP A 181 9.04 13.59 -14.67
C TRP A 181 8.78 12.78 -15.95
N PRO A 182 7.83 11.82 -15.99
CA PRO A 182 6.75 11.56 -15.02
C PRO A 182 7.08 10.57 -13.89
N GLN A 183 8.34 10.17 -13.70
CA GLN A 183 8.69 9.20 -12.65
C GLN A 183 8.37 9.74 -11.25
N TRP A 184 8.09 8.84 -10.30
CA TRP A 184 7.88 9.22 -8.91
C TRP A 184 9.12 9.95 -8.36
N PRO A 185 8.96 11.12 -7.70
CA PRO A 185 10.11 11.87 -7.20
C PRO A 185 10.78 11.13 -6.05
N ARG A 186 12.03 10.72 -6.26
CA ARG A 186 12.95 10.22 -5.23
C ARG A 186 13.64 11.40 -4.55
N ILE A 187 12.90 12.06 -3.67
CA ILE A 187 13.37 13.23 -2.92
C ILE A 187 13.13 13.04 -1.42
N PHE A 188 13.91 13.74 -0.60
CA PHE A 188 13.72 13.73 0.85
C PHE A 188 12.37 14.36 1.17
N ARG A 189 11.55 13.64 1.93
CA ARG A 189 10.24 14.11 2.38
C ARG A 189 10.11 13.94 3.88
N ILE A 190 9.55 14.96 4.50
CA ILE A 190 9.08 14.89 5.89
C ILE A 190 7.56 14.78 5.81
N ASP A 191 7.04 13.63 6.23
CA ASP A 191 5.60 13.35 6.30
C ASP A 191 5.15 13.44 7.77
N TYR A 192 3.84 13.39 8.02
CA TYR A 192 3.24 13.69 9.31
C TYR A 192 3.83 12.87 10.47
N GLY A 193 4.07 11.56 10.26
CA GLY A 193 4.65 10.68 11.28
C GLY A 193 6.06 11.11 11.69
N HIS A 194 6.86 11.60 10.73
CA HIS A 194 8.19 12.15 11.01
C HIS A 194 8.10 13.46 11.82
N GLN A 195 7.16 14.34 11.46
CA GLN A 195 6.95 15.61 12.18
C GLN A 195 6.47 15.37 13.61
N GLU A 196 5.50 14.46 13.80
CA GLU A 196 4.99 14.09 15.12
C GLU A 196 6.08 13.45 15.98
N ALA A 197 6.90 12.55 15.41
CA ALA A 197 8.03 11.95 16.11
C ALA A 197 9.04 13.01 16.55
N ALA A 198 9.41 13.92 15.65
CA ALA A 198 10.32 15.02 15.97
C ALA A 198 9.77 15.96 17.04
N ALA A 199 8.48 16.28 16.99
CA ALA A 199 7.83 17.10 18.02
C ALA A 199 7.78 16.40 19.38
N LYS A 200 7.51 15.08 19.41
CA LYS A 200 7.36 14.31 20.65
C LYS A 200 8.70 13.92 21.29
N PHE A 201 9.67 13.50 20.47
CA PHE A 201 10.93 12.92 20.92
C PHE A 201 12.15 13.83 20.67
N GLY A 202 11.94 15.02 20.08
CA GLY A 202 12.97 16.04 19.89
C GLY A 202 13.91 15.84 18.70
N LYS A 203 13.72 14.79 17.89
CA LYS A 203 14.53 14.52 16.70
C LYS A 203 13.77 13.74 15.62
N ASP A 204 14.20 13.87 14.38
CA ASP A 204 13.72 13.00 13.30
C ASP A 204 14.00 11.52 13.65
N PRO A 205 13.02 10.62 13.52
CA PRO A 205 13.19 9.22 13.89
C PRO A 205 14.04 8.43 12.89
N LYS A 206 14.29 8.96 11.68
CA LYS A 206 14.96 8.24 10.59
C LYS A 206 16.47 8.18 10.76
N SER A 207 17.01 6.98 10.58
CA SER A 207 18.43 6.71 10.38
C SER A 207 18.60 6.06 9.01
N TYR A 208 19.42 6.68 8.15
CA TYR A 208 19.72 6.22 6.80
C TYR A 208 21.00 5.40 6.75
N GLU A 209 21.14 4.61 5.69
CA GLU A 209 22.28 3.72 5.48
C GLU A 209 22.52 2.78 6.68
N VAL A 210 21.45 2.19 7.21
CA VAL A 210 21.52 1.22 8.29
C VAL A 210 20.99 -0.14 7.83
N LEU A 211 21.80 -1.18 7.98
CA LEU A 211 21.44 -2.56 7.71
C LEU A 211 21.16 -3.30 9.01
N THR A 212 19.98 -3.93 9.11
CA THR A 212 19.69 -4.85 10.21
C THR A 212 20.40 -6.19 9.98
N LYS A 213 21.24 -6.61 10.92
CA LYS A 213 22.02 -7.86 10.86
C LYS A 213 21.25 -9.03 11.45
N ARG A 214 20.64 -8.85 12.62
CA ARG A 214 19.81 -9.85 13.30
C ARG A 214 18.93 -9.26 14.38
N PHE A 215 17.85 -9.97 14.71
CA PHE A 215 17.03 -9.69 15.89
C PHE A 215 17.59 -10.43 17.11
N VAL A 216 17.50 -9.79 18.27
CA VAL A 216 17.89 -10.35 19.57
C VAL A 216 16.64 -10.50 20.41
N GLY A 217 16.40 -11.72 20.89
CA GLY A 217 15.27 -12.07 21.75
C GLY A 217 15.71 -12.48 23.16
N ASP A 218 14.75 -12.52 24.08
CA ASP A 218 14.93 -13.12 25.39
C ASP A 218 14.69 -14.64 25.40
N GLU A 219 14.83 -15.26 26.57
CA GLU A 219 14.66 -16.70 26.78
C GLU A 219 13.26 -17.22 26.42
N ASN A 220 12.26 -16.33 26.35
CA ASN A 220 10.88 -16.66 25.98
C ASN A 220 10.61 -16.41 24.49
N GLY A 221 11.63 -16.04 23.70
CA GLY A 221 11.50 -15.76 22.27
C GLY A 221 10.88 -14.39 21.96
N VAL A 222 10.86 -13.46 22.92
CA VAL A 222 10.34 -12.10 22.70
C VAL A 222 11.48 -11.17 22.30
N VAL A 223 11.27 -10.34 21.27
CA VAL A 223 12.28 -9.36 20.83
C VAL A 223 12.66 -8.39 21.97
N LYS A 224 13.97 -8.16 22.11
CA LYS A 224 14.57 -7.17 23.04
C LYS A 224 15.44 -6.14 22.32
N GLY A 225 15.80 -6.40 21.08
CA GLY A 225 16.56 -5.48 20.27
C GLY A 225 16.95 -6.07 18.94
N LEU A 226 17.80 -5.34 18.23
CA LEU A 226 18.38 -5.75 16.97
C LEU A 226 19.81 -5.25 16.89
N GLU A 227 20.64 -6.06 16.26
CA GLU A 227 21.99 -5.69 15.86
C GLU A 227 21.92 -5.07 14.48
N VAL A 228 22.53 -3.91 14.31
CA VAL A 228 22.59 -3.19 13.05
C VAL A 228 24.03 -2.80 12.73
N VAL A 229 24.29 -2.48 11.46
CA VAL A 229 25.56 -1.95 11.00
C VAL A 229 25.29 -0.78 10.06
N HIS A 230 26.17 0.22 10.04
CA HIS A 230 26.12 1.24 9.01
C HIS A 230 26.63 0.68 7.68
N VAL A 231 26.04 1.15 6.60
CA VAL A 231 26.48 0.83 5.24
C VAL A 231 26.85 2.09 4.48
N HIS A 232 27.56 1.93 3.38
CA HIS A 232 27.77 2.99 2.41
C HIS A 232 27.43 2.47 1.02
N TRP A 233 26.62 3.24 0.29
CA TRP A 233 26.24 2.88 -1.07
C TRP A 233 27.19 3.46 -2.12
N GLU A 234 27.66 2.59 -3.02
CA GLU A 234 28.51 2.94 -4.15
C GLU A 234 28.01 2.28 -5.44
N LYS A 235 28.46 2.81 -6.58
CA LYS A 235 28.30 2.11 -7.86
C LYS A 235 29.55 1.28 -8.12
N ASP A 236 29.35 0.01 -8.46
CA ASP A 236 30.46 -0.85 -8.89
C ASP A 236 31.01 -0.41 -10.27
N ALA A 237 32.10 -1.05 -10.71
CA ALA A 237 32.72 -0.78 -12.01
C ALA A 237 31.79 -1.03 -13.22
N ARG A 238 30.67 -1.73 -13.02
CA ARG A 238 29.63 -2.01 -14.03
C ARG A 238 28.42 -1.08 -13.89
N GLY A 239 28.48 -0.11 -12.98
CA GLY A 239 27.42 0.85 -12.70
C GLY A 239 26.28 0.32 -11.82
N LYS A 240 26.38 -0.91 -11.30
CA LYS A 240 25.38 -1.50 -10.40
C LYS A 240 25.50 -0.87 -9.02
N PHE A 241 24.36 -0.49 -8.46
CA PHE A 241 24.30 0.08 -7.11
C PHE A 241 24.42 -1.04 -6.08
N GLN A 242 25.41 -0.94 -5.19
CA GLN A 242 25.69 -1.92 -4.13
C GLN A 242 26.09 -1.17 -2.87
N PHE A 243 25.96 -1.83 -1.72
CA PHE A 243 26.42 -1.28 -0.45
C PHE A 243 27.60 -2.08 0.11
N LYS A 244 28.40 -1.42 0.93
CA LYS A 244 29.45 -2.02 1.76
C LYS A 244 29.18 -1.70 3.21
N GLU A 245 29.37 -2.68 4.09
CA GLU A 245 29.30 -2.46 5.54
C GLU A 245 30.49 -1.61 5.99
N VAL A 246 30.24 -0.67 6.90
CA VAL A 246 31.28 0.15 7.53
C VAL A 246 31.82 -0.64 8.72
N GLU A 247 33.06 -1.08 8.64
CA GLU A 247 33.69 -1.91 9.67
C GLU A 247 33.77 -1.17 11.02
N GLY A 248 33.38 -1.84 12.11
CA GLY A 248 33.39 -1.26 13.46
C GLY A 248 32.20 -0.32 13.75
N SER A 249 31.19 -0.30 12.88
CA SER A 249 29.97 0.51 13.04
C SER A 249 28.78 -0.29 13.58
N GLU A 250 29.02 -1.52 14.03
CA GLU A 250 28.01 -2.38 14.61
C GLU A 250 27.47 -1.79 15.90
N GLU A 251 26.14 -1.70 16.02
CA GLU A 251 25.48 -1.22 17.22
C GLU A 251 24.25 -2.06 17.58
N MET A 252 23.89 -2.03 18.87
CA MET A 252 22.70 -2.69 19.40
C MET A 252 21.62 -1.64 19.67
N ILE A 253 20.46 -1.82 19.04
CA ILE A 253 19.27 -0.99 19.27
C ILE A 253 18.26 -1.79 20.09
N GLU A 254 17.89 -1.30 21.27
CA GLU A 254 16.85 -1.91 22.10
C GLU A 254 15.46 -1.72 21.48
N ALA A 255 14.66 -2.79 21.44
CA ALA A 255 13.34 -2.79 20.84
C ALA A 255 12.42 -3.82 21.52
N ASP A 256 11.21 -3.40 21.87
CA ASP A 256 10.14 -4.26 22.38
C ASP A 256 9.10 -4.60 21.29
N LEU A 257 9.16 -3.89 20.15
CA LEU A 257 8.29 -4.08 18.99
C LEU A 257 9.05 -3.70 17.72
N VAL A 258 9.12 -4.62 16.76
CA VAL A 258 9.71 -4.37 15.44
C VAL A 258 8.63 -4.46 14.37
N LEU A 259 8.54 -3.42 13.53
CA LEU A 259 7.60 -3.31 12.42
C LEU A 259 8.36 -3.32 11.09
N LEU A 260 8.08 -4.31 10.24
CA LEU A 260 8.71 -4.46 8.92
C LEU A 260 7.86 -3.75 7.86
N ALA A 261 8.31 -2.58 7.41
CA ALA A 261 7.67 -1.71 6.42
C ALA A 261 8.52 -1.56 5.14
N MET A 262 9.04 -2.68 4.63
CA MET A 262 9.98 -2.72 3.50
C MET A 262 9.30 -2.75 2.12
N GLY A 263 7.99 -2.54 2.08
CA GLY A 263 7.18 -2.65 0.86
C GLY A 263 6.83 -4.08 0.48
N PHE A 264 6.13 -4.23 -0.64
CA PHE A 264 5.65 -5.51 -1.15
C PHE A 264 6.57 -6.04 -2.25
N LEU A 265 6.81 -7.35 -2.26
CA LEU A 265 7.68 -8.02 -3.23
C LEU A 265 7.02 -8.22 -4.62
N GLY A 266 5.75 -7.85 -4.75
CA GLY A 266 4.89 -8.18 -5.91
C GLY A 266 3.78 -9.14 -5.49
N PRO A 267 2.84 -9.46 -6.40
CA PRO A 267 1.82 -10.47 -6.12
C PRO A 267 2.48 -11.84 -5.91
N GLU A 268 1.95 -12.69 -5.02
CA GLU A 268 2.31 -14.11 -5.03
C GLU A 268 2.09 -14.68 -6.44
N SER A 269 2.86 -15.71 -6.80
CA SER A 269 2.60 -16.54 -7.98
C SER A 269 1.32 -17.35 -7.77
N VAL A 270 0.16 -16.68 -7.87
CA VAL A 270 -1.13 -17.32 -7.68
C VAL A 270 -1.36 -18.26 -8.85
N SER A 271 -1.82 -19.47 -8.53
CA SER A 271 -2.33 -20.47 -9.47
C SER A 271 -3.31 -19.90 -10.50
N ILE A 272 -3.94 -18.75 -10.25
CA ILE A 272 -4.83 -18.02 -11.17
C ILE A 272 -4.09 -17.55 -12.43
N LEU A 273 -2.90 -16.96 -12.30
CA LEU A 273 -2.11 -16.50 -13.45
C LEU A 273 -1.58 -17.70 -14.26
N ASN A 274 -1.13 -18.74 -13.54
CA ASN A 274 -0.66 -20.00 -14.14
C ASN A 274 -1.78 -20.81 -14.82
N TYR A 275 -2.99 -20.82 -14.27
CA TYR A 275 -4.16 -21.50 -14.86
C TYR A 275 -4.57 -20.89 -16.21
N TYR A 276 -4.14 -19.66 -16.50
CA TYR A 276 -4.53 -18.91 -17.70
C TYR A 276 -3.39 -18.60 -18.68
N HIS A 277 -2.17 -19.10 -18.44
CA HIS A 277 -1.00 -18.83 -19.30
C HIS A 277 -0.78 -17.33 -19.58
N ILE A 278 -1.14 -16.47 -18.64
CA ILE A 278 -0.95 -15.04 -18.76
C ILE A 278 0.50 -14.75 -18.36
N MET A 279 1.30 -14.19 -19.27
CA MET A 279 2.71 -13.88 -19.01
C MET A 279 2.86 -12.81 -17.93
N ASP A 280 3.68 -13.09 -16.92
CA ASP A 280 4.13 -12.15 -15.90
C ASP A 280 4.88 -10.99 -16.56
N ASP A 281 4.29 -9.79 -16.56
CA ASP A 281 5.05 -8.56 -16.83
C ASP A 281 5.39 -7.91 -15.49
N ILE A 282 6.69 -7.67 -15.28
CA ILE A 282 7.40 -7.47 -14.00
C ILE A 282 7.05 -6.12 -13.29
N SER A 283 5.97 -5.42 -13.66
CA SER A 283 5.79 -4.01 -13.28
C SER A 283 4.45 -3.61 -12.64
N GLY A 284 3.63 -4.55 -12.20
CA GLY A 284 2.38 -4.23 -11.50
C GLY A 284 1.19 -4.28 -12.46
N VAL A 285 0.28 -5.19 -12.16
CA VAL A 285 -0.57 -5.84 -13.16
C VAL A 285 -2.02 -5.39 -12.98
N ASN A 286 -2.60 -4.85 -14.07
CA ASN A 286 -4.03 -4.96 -14.34
C ASN A 286 -4.16 -5.88 -15.57
N TYR A 287 -4.73 -7.07 -15.42
CA TYR A 287 -5.08 -7.91 -16.58
C TYR A 287 -6.55 -7.74 -16.95
N PHE A 288 -6.79 -7.52 -18.24
CA PHE A 288 -8.12 -7.40 -18.83
C PHE A 288 -8.34 -8.55 -19.82
N GLU A 289 -9.43 -9.28 -19.65
CA GLU A 289 -9.90 -10.27 -20.60
C GLU A 289 -11.32 -9.89 -21.03
N THR A 290 -11.55 -9.74 -22.34
CA THR A 290 -12.87 -9.38 -22.90
C THR A 290 -13.35 -10.47 -23.85
N ARG A 291 -14.64 -10.88 -23.75
CA ARG A 291 -15.24 -11.86 -24.68
C ARG A 291 -15.83 -11.23 -25.94
N LYS A 292 -16.08 -9.92 -25.93
CA LYS A 292 -16.62 -9.14 -27.06
C LYS A 292 -15.94 -7.79 -27.11
N ALA A 293 -14.84 -7.69 -27.84
CA ALA A 293 -14.26 -6.40 -28.18
C ALA A 293 -15.20 -5.66 -29.14
N THR A 294 -16.01 -4.74 -28.63
CA THR A 294 -16.46 -3.60 -29.43
C THR A 294 -15.43 -2.50 -29.22
N GLY A 295 -14.79 -2.01 -30.30
CA GLY A 295 -13.63 -1.11 -30.26
C GLY A 295 -13.75 0.14 -29.38
N TRP A 296 -14.95 0.52 -28.97
CA TRP A 296 -15.20 1.60 -28.01
C TRP A 296 -14.68 1.32 -26.59
N LEU A 297 -14.66 0.05 -26.13
CA LEU A 297 -14.15 -0.32 -24.80
C LEU A 297 -12.61 -0.24 -24.75
N GLU A 298 -11.93 -0.55 -25.88
CA GLU A 298 -10.49 -0.39 -26.03
C GLU A 298 -10.08 1.10 -25.99
N ASP A 299 -10.86 1.98 -26.62
CA ASP A 299 -10.63 3.44 -26.61
C ASP A 299 -10.87 4.10 -25.24
N LEU A 300 -11.84 3.61 -24.46
CA LEU A 300 -12.08 4.11 -23.10
C LEU A 300 -10.94 3.72 -22.14
N LEU A 301 -10.43 2.50 -22.28
CA LEU A 301 -9.42 1.94 -21.40
C LEU A 301 -7.99 2.36 -21.75
N SER A 302 -7.70 2.65 -23.03
CA SER A 302 -6.42 3.22 -23.45
C SER A 302 -6.13 4.58 -22.78
N ASN A 303 -7.18 5.36 -22.48
CA ASN A 303 -7.10 6.64 -21.79
C ASN A 303 -6.98 6.53 -20.25
N PHE A 304 -7.35 5.40 -19.65
CA PHE A 304 -7.19 5.14 -18.21
C PHE A 304 -5.92 4.34 -17.87
N CYS A 305 -5.42 3.53 -18.79
CA CYS A 305 -4.32 2.57 -18.56
C CYS A 305 -2.96 3.02 -19.12
N THR A 306 -2.84 4.20 -19.74
CA THR A 306 -1.53 4.73 -20.15
C THR A 306 -0.93 5.65 -19.09
N LEU A 307 -0.56 5.08 -17.95
CA LEU A 307 0.65 5.51 -17.24
C LEU A 307 1.76 4.53 -17.63
N LYS A 308 2.25 4.69 -18.86
CA LYS A 308 3.45 3.98 -19.34
C LYS A 308 4.68 4.51 -18.59
N TYR A 309 5.52 3.56 -18.16
CA TYR A 309 6.90 3.78 -17.74
C TYR A 309 7.73 4.50 -18.81
#